data_AF-A0AAD7W352-F1
#
_entry.id   AF-A0AAD7W352-F1
#
_cell.length_a   1.000
_cell.length_b   1.000
_cell.length_c   1.000
_cell.angle_alpha   90.00
_cell.angle_beta   90.00
_cell.angle_gamma   90.00
#
_symmetry.space_group_name_H-M   'P 1'
#
loop_
_entity.id
_entity.type
_entity.pdbx_description
1 polymer ?
#
loop_
_entity_poly.entity_id
_entity_poly.type
_entity_poly.pdbx_seq_one_letter_code
_entity_poly.pdbx_strand_id
1 'polypeptide(L)'
;MEQMTEEHIKMYFYENRLKTFVGWPFEEGCACTPENMARAGFIHTPTDSCPDVAQCCFCYKELEGWQPEDDPAEEHRAHAQHCAFVSLGKAAEELSVSFSSCRKRDTRF
;
A
#
# COMPACT_ATOMS: atom_id res chain seq x y z
N MET A 1 8.09 -10.73 -18.35
CA MET A 1 7.99 -10.94 -16.88
C MET A 1 8.87 -9.85 -16.29
N GLU A 2 8.27 -8.73 -15.94
CA GLU A 2 9.03 -7.52 -15.57
C GLU A 2 9.85 -7.79 -14.31
N GLN A 3 11.11 -7.37 -14.37
CA GLN A 3 12.08 -7.59 -13.32
C GLN A 3 11.63 -6.76 -12.11
N MET A 4 11.26 -7.44 -11.03
CA MET A 4 10.95 -6.80 -9.76
C MET A 4 12.24 -6.16 -9.23
N THR A 5 12.36 -4.84 -9.36
CA THR A 5 13.57 -4.12 -9.00
C THR A 5 13.74 -4.07 -7.48
N GLU A 6 14.98 -3.94 -7.00
CA GLU A 6 15.27 -3.85 -5.57
C GLU A 6 14.55 -2.65 -4.92
N GLU A 7 14.37 -1.58 -5.68
CA GLU A 7 13.62 -0.38 -5.30
C GLU A 7 12.15 -0.71 -5.04
N HIS A 8 11.56 -1.60 -5.84
CA HIS A 8 10.17 -2.00 -5.67
C HIS A 8 9.95 -2.81 -4.40
N ILE A 9 10.87 -3.74 -4.14
CA ILE A 9 10.81 -4.61 -2.96
C ILE A 9 10.94 -3.78 -1.68
N LYS A 10 11.73 -2.69 -1.71
CA LYS A 10 11.85 -1.78 -0.56
C LYS A 10 10.51 -1.19 -0.14
N MET A 11 9.58 -0.93 -1.07
CA MET A 11 8.28 -0.33 -0.73
C MET A 11 7.29 -1.30 -0.08
N TYR A 12 7.61 -2.60 0.02
CA TYR A 12 6.80 -3.54 0.79
C TYR A 12 6.89 -3.28 2.30
N PHE A 13 7.97 -2.67 2.76
CA PHE A 13 8.14 -2.29 4.17
C PHE A 13 7.38 -0.98 4.47
N TYR A 14 6.55 -1.02 5.50
CA TYR A 14 5.76 0.13 5.97
C TYR A 14 6.62 1.39 6.18
N GLU A 15 7.75 1.26 6.87
CA GLU A 15 8.61 2.42 7.17
C GLU A 15 9.16 3.10 5.91
N ASN A 16 9.39 2.35 4.83
CA ASN A 16 9.85 2.95 3.58
C ASN A 16 8.74 3.72 2.88
N ARG A 17 7.50 3.21 2.95
CA ARG A 17 6.34 3.96 2.44
C ARG A 17 6.12 5.23 3.23
N LEU A 18 6.17 5.17 4.56
CA LEU A 18 6.00 6.35 5.43
C LEU A 18 7.00 7.46 5.08
N LYS A 19 8.26 7.11 4.82
CA LYS A 19 9.31 8.07 4.43
C LYS A 19 9.05 8.80 3.11
N THR A 20 8.10 8.34 2.28
CA THR A 20 7.76 9.02 1.02
C THR A 20 6.91 10.27 1.23
N PHE A 21 6.14 10.35 2.31
CA PHE A 21 5.17 11.43 2.60
C PHE A 21 5.81 12.74 3.09
N VAL A 22 6.90 13.16 2.44
CA VAL A 22 7.57 14.43 2.73
C VAL A 22 6.75 15.56 2.11
N GLY A 23 6.25 16.47 2.95
CA GLY A 23 5.43 17.60 2.50
C GLY A 23 3.97 17.24 2.22
N TRP A 24 3.49 16.12 2.77
CA TRP A 24 2.07 15.75 2.72
C TRP A 24 1.22 16.78 3.49
N PRO A 25 0.09 17.26 2.94
CA PRO A 25 -0.65 18.38 3.52
C PRO A 25 -1.54 18.02 4.72
N PHE A 26 -1.80 16.73 4.96
CA PHE A 26 -2.75 16.27 5.99
C PHE A 26 -2.02 15.61 7.16
N GLU A 27 -2.01 16.26 8.33
CA GLU A 27 -1.30 15.80 9.53
C GLU A 27 -2.30 15.46 10.67
N GLU A 28 -1.93 15.76 11.92
CA GLU A 28 -2.71 15.44 13.11
C GLU A 28 -4.16 15.97 13.01
N GLY A 29 -5.13 15.08 13.28
CA GLY A 29 -6.56 15.39 13.19
C GLY A 29 -7.21 15.01 11.85
N CYS A 30 -6.45 14.59 10.84
CA CYS A 30 -6.97 14.04 9.59
C CYS A 30 -7.06 12.50 9.65
N ALA A 31 -7.93 11.90 8.83
CA ALA A 31 -7.97 10.47 8.57
C ALA A 31 -6.85 10.04 7.61
N CYS A 32 -6.54 10.85 6.60
CA CYS A 32 -5.53 10.61 5.58
C CYS A 32 -4.10 11.04 6.00
N THR A 33 -3.70 10.78 7.25
CA THR A 33 -2.33 11.07 7.72
C THR A 33 -1.28 10.22 6.98
N PRO A 34 0.01 10.62 6.95
CA PRO A 34 1.08 9.81 6.36
C PRO A 34 1.12 8.37 6.86
N GLU A 35 0.87 8.15 8.16
CA GLU A 35 0.83 6.81 8.76
C GLU A 35 -0.33 5.98 8.21
N ASN A 36 -1.52 6.57 8.10
CA ASN A 36 -2.69 5.85 7.60
C ASN A 36 -2.58 5.58 6.09
N MET A 37 -2.05 6.52 5.33
CA MET A 37 -1.73 6.36 3.92
C MET A 37 -0.73 5.21 3.70
N ALA A 38 0.38 5.21 4.44
CA ALA A 38 1.39 4.16 4.36
C ALA A 38 0.86 2.79 4.84
N ARG A 39 -0.02 2.76 5.86
CA ARG A 39 -0.71 1.53 6.30
C ARG A 39 -1.64 0.98 5.23
N ALA A 40 -2.33 1.85 4.49
CA ALA A 40 -3.19 1.46 3.37
C ALA A 40 -2.42 1.03 2.11
N GLY A 41 -1.08 1.08 2.13
CA GLY A 41 -0.22 0.60 1.05
C GLY A 41 0.17 1.68 0.04
N PHE A 42 -0.10 2.96 0.33
CA PHE A 42 0.27 4.09 -0.52
C PHE A 42 1.70 4.57 -0.28
N ILE A 43 2.28 5.14 -1.34
CA ILE A 43 3.45 6.00 -1.32
C ILE A 43 3.07 7.36 -1.88
N HIS A 44 3.74 8.42 -1.44
CA HIS A 44 3.55 9.78 -1.96
C HIS A 44 4.43 10.01 -3.19
N THR A 45 3.80 10.43 -4.29
CA THR A 45 4.44 10.65 -5.59
C THR A 45 4.01 12.00 -6.16
N PRO A 46 4.37 13.12 -5.50
CA PRO A 46 3.91 14.44 -5.90
C PRO A 46 4.46 14.85 -7.26
N THR A 47 3.68 15.64 -7.99
CA THR A 47 4.11 16.36 -9.19
C THR A 47 3.94 17.86 -8.98
N ASP A 48 4.56 18.68 -9.84
CA ASP A 48 4.44 20.15 -9.74
C ASP A 48 2.98 20.65 -9.84
N SER A 49 2.11 19.90 -10.53
CA SER A 49 0.69 20.22 -10.69
C SER A 49 -0.22 19.58 -9.65
N CYS A 50 0.17 18.44 -9.08
CA CYS A 50 -0.63 17.65 -8.14
C CYS A 50 0.24 17.25 -6.94
N PRO A 51 0.26 18.05 -5.87
CA PRO A 51 1.15 17.83 -4.72
C PRO A 51 0.68 16.70 -3.79
N ASP A 52 -0.56 16.21 -3.93
CA ASP A 52 -1.19 15.21 -3.06
C ASP A 52 -1.42 13.85 -3.77
N VAL A 53 -0.68 13.56 -4.84
CA VAL A 53 -0.80 12.27 -5.52
C VAL A 53 -0.20 11.15 -4.66
N ALA A 54 -0.97 10.10 -4.45
CA ALA A 54 -0.55 8.89 -3.76
C ALA A 54 -0.78 7.65 -4.62
N GLN A 55 0.21 6.75 -4.67
CA GLN A 55 0.16 5.52 -5.47
C GLN A 55 0.29 4.27 -4.59
N CYS A 56 -0.55 3.25 -4.82
CA CYS A 56 -0.35 1.97 -4.15
C CYS A 56 0.85 1.22 -4.73
N CYS A 57 1.80 0.78 -3.90
CA CYS A 57 2.98 0.04 -4.36
C CYS A 57 2.71 -1.43 -4.77
N PHE A 58 1.49 -1.92 -4.60
CA PHE A 58 1.10 -3.30 -4.93
C PHE A 58 0.24 -3.39 -6.20
N CYS A 59 -0.72 -2.47 -6.38
CA CYS A 59 -1.63 -2.46 -7.53
C CYS A 59 -1.42 -1.28 -8.47
N TYR A 60 -0.50 -0.36 -8.15
CA TYR A 60 -0.16 0.83 -8.94
C TYR A 60 -1.29 1.83 -9.13
N LYS A 61 -2.41 1.68 -8.40
CA LYS A 61 -3.50 2.63 -8.43
C LYS A 61 -3.05 3.97 -7.83
N GLU A 62 -3.16 5.02 -8.63
CA GLU A 62 -2.93 6.41 -8.23
C GLU A 62 -4.26 7.06 -7.83
N LEU A 63 -4.23 7.86 -6.77
CA LEU A 63 -5.32 8.68 -6.25
C LEU A 63 -4.79 10.07 -5.90
N GLU A 64 -5.60 11.10 -6.15
CA GLU A 64 -5.33 12.51 -5.88
C GLU A 64 -6.63 13.20 -5.45
N GLY A 65 -6.54 14.43 -4.95
CA GLY A 65 -7.71 15.20 -4.47
C GLY A 65 -8.12 14.83 -3.04
N TRP A 66 -7.18 14.35 -2.23
CA TRP A 66 -7.45 13.86 -0.87
C TRP A 66 -8.06 14.95 0.00
N GLN A 67 -9.02 14.58 0.84
CA GLN A 67 -9.64 15.42 1.85
C GLN A 67 -9.26 14.93 3.25
N PRO A 68 -9.27 15.81 4.27
CA PRO A 68 -8.90 15.44 5.64
C PRO A 68 -9.68 14.24 6.20
N GLU A 69 -10.93 14.04 5.78
CA GLU A 69 -11.83 13.00 6.29
C GLU A 69 -11.70 11.65 5.55
N ASP A 70 -10.95 11.59 4.45
CA ASP A 70 -10.85 10.39 3.63
C ASP A 70 -10.09 9.28 4.36
N ASP A 71 -10.70 8.10 4.47
CA ASP A 71 -10.01 6.90 4.98
C ASP A 71 -9.23 6.24 3.83
N PRO A 72 -7.88 6.16 3.91
CA PRO A 72 -7.08 5.63 2.81
C PRO A 72 -7.39 4.16 2.48
N ALA A 73 -7.77 3.34 3.47
CA ALA A 73 -8.07 1.94 3.23
C ALA A 73 -9.44 1.76 2.55
N GLU A 74 -10.42 2.59 2.89
CA GLU A 74 -11.72 2.64 2.20
C GLU A 74 -11.58 3.13 0.77
N GLU A 75 -10.84 4.23 0.57
CA GLU A 75 -10.55 4.78 -0.76
C GLU A 75 -9.82 3.77 -1.65
N HIS A 76 -8.82 3.08 -1.11
CA HIS A 76 -8.11 2.03 -1.83
C HIS A 76 -9.06 0.87 -2.22
N ARG A 77 -9.95 0.47 -1.31
CA ARG A 77 -10.92 -0.60 -1.58
C ARG A 77 -11.94 -0.17 -2.63
N ALA A 78 -12.43 1.06 -2.57
CA ALA A 78 -13.38 1.59 -3.54
C ALA A 78 -12.80 1.65 -4.95
N HIS A 79 -11.52 2.07 -5.07
CA HIS A 79 -10.88 2.35 -6.35
C HIS A 79 -10.02 1.21 -6.91
N ALA A 80 -9.67 0.20 -6.12
CA ALA A 80 -8.90 -0.97 -6.55
C ALA A 80 -9.27 -2.26 -5.78
N GLN A 81 -10.53 -2.69 -5.93
CA GLN A 81 -11.09 -3.90 -5.27
C GLN A 81 -10.27 -5.19 -5.51
N HIS A 82 -9.55 -5.28 -6.64
CA HIS A 82 -8.74 -6.46 -7.00
C HIS A 82 -7.28 -6.36 -6.54
N CYS A 83 -6.92 -5.32 -5.78
CA CYS A 83 -5.59 -5.20 -5.20
C CYS A 83 -5.34 -6.37 -4.24
N ALA A 84 -4.23 -7.09 -4.44
CA ALA A 84 -3.85 -8.21 -3.57
C ALA A 84 -3.64 -7.75 -2.11
N PHE A 85 -3.09 -6.54 -1.92
CA PHE A 85 -2.93 -5.94 -0.59
C PHE A 85 -4.27 -5.72 0.12
N VAL A 86 -5.25 -5.14 -0.58
CA VAL A 86 -6.62 -4.94 -0.06
C VAL A 86 -7.30 -6.28 0.24
N SER A 87 -7.14 -7.26 -0.66
CA SER A 87 -7.77 -8.58 -0.55
C SER A 87 -7.25 -9.42 0.62
N LEU A 88 -5.99 -9.21 1.02
CA LEU A 88 -5.40 -9.92 2.16
C LEU A 88 -6.07 -9.54 3.49
N GLY A 89 -6.76 -8.40 3.56
CA GLY A 89 -7.68 -8.03 4.66
C GLY A 89 -7.05 -7.98 6.06
N LYS A 90 -5.72 -8.06 6.14
CA LYS A 90 -4.93 -8.00 7.36
C LYS A 90 -4.02 -6.79 7.30
N ALA A 91 -3.86 -6.10 8.42
CA ALA A 91 -2.83 -5.08 8.55
C ALA A 91 -1.48 -5.69 8.13
N ALA A 92 -0.63 -4.92 7.44
CA ALA A 92 0.64 -5.42 6.92
C ALA A 92 1.53 -6.03 8.03
N GLU A 93 1.31 -5.64 9.28
CA GLU A 93 1.98 -6.17 10.48
C GLU A 93 1.55 -7.61 10.86
N GLU A 94 0.41 -8.11 10.38
CA GLU A 94 -0.09 -9.46 10.68
C GLU A 94 0.24 -10.50 9.61
N LEU A 95 0.99 -10.13 8.57
CA LEU A 95 1.49 -11.06 7.55
C LEU A 95 2.64 -11.91 8.13
N SER A 96 2.33 -12.74 9.13
CA SER A 96 3.23 -13.80 9.55
C SER A 96 3.33 -14.81 8.40
N VAL A 97 4.55 -15.13 7.95
CA VAL A 97 4.80 -16.29 7.09
C VAL A 97 4.48 -17.53 7.92
N SER A 98 3.20 -17.93 7.94
CA SER A 98 2.92 -19.30 8.31
C SER A 98 3.51 -20.12 7.17
N PHE A 99 4.57 -20.87 7.47
CA PHE A 99 4.93 -22.04 6.68
C PHE A 99 3.78 -23.03 6.82
N SER A 100 2.66 -22.73 6.17
CA SER A 100 1.60 -23.66 5.89
C SER A 100 2.26 -24.73 5.04
N SER A 101 2.67 -25.80 5.70
CA SER A 101 3.27 -27.00 5.16
C SER A 101 2.73 -27.24 3.75
N CYS A 102 3.58 -27.02 2.74
CA CYS A 102 3.39 -27.60 1.44
C CYS A 102 3.31 -29.10 1.68
N ARG A 103 2.09 -29.63 1.82
CA ARG A 103 1.85 -31.06 1.79
C ARG A 103 2.31 -31.50 0.43
N LYS A 104 3.53 -32.06 0.38
CA LYS A 104 4.05 -32.77 -0.77
C LYS A 104 2.94 -33.72 -1.21
N ARG A 105 2.31 -33.43 -2.34
CA ARG A 105 1.52 -34.43 -3.03
C ARG A 105 2.54 -35.39 -3.61
N ASP A 106 2.74 -36.51 -2.93
CA ASP A 106 3.40 -37.68 -3.49
C ASP A 106 2.62 -38.09 -4.75
N THR A 107 3.14 -37.75 -5.92
CA THR A 107 2.74 -38.42 -7.15
C THR A 107 3.41 -39.78 -7.17
N ARG A 108 2.70 -40.78 -6.66
CA ARG A 108 2.81 -42.17 -7.10
C ARG A 108 1.43 -42.61 -7.55
N PHE A 109 1.23 -42.69 -8.86
CA PHE A 109 0.62 -43.80 -9.59
C PHE A 109 1.01 -43.64 -11.06
#